data_AF-A0A2E3ZKA0-F1
#
_entry.id   AF-A0A2E3ZKA0-F1
#
_cell.length_a   1.000
_cell.length_b   1.000
_cell.length_c   1.000
_cell.angle_alpha   90.00
_cell.angle_beta   90.00
_cell.angle_gamma   90.00
#
_symmetry.space_group_name_H-M   'P 1'
#
loop_
_entity.id
_entity.type
_entity.pdbx_description
1 polymer ?
#
loop_
_entity_poly.entity_id
_entity_poly.type
_entity_poly.pdbx_seq_one_letter_code
_entity_poly.pdbx_strand_id
1 'polypeptide(L)'
;MPPKVTPGKSTGTFVGQKVVMLRSELKRMRQQIGTQNKQLQKIRRLAGGYSVAYHRAIAAINSRLQVGSTPGNPYLVSQWNLAQQELSKIDGNISGMNSLANKVASTSTMSAYLLETTRAAYGISGAVESDHSQLAVLEDEVNRTVVLIDRLLNELSEDINRQTTYVASERSNLTALSLAVKNGEALGNSLSNRAYASQNSIVRNNSSNIGSASTRPLVVIRFDRPNVKYQQALYSAINRVLQRRPNAGFNLVAVASGQGSAGQVTVAGNKSKRNAEKVLRSLADMGLPLQRVRLSAITSKDARTNEVRLYVR
;
A
#
# COMPACT_ATOMS: atom_id res chain seq x y z
N MET A 1 19.36 -23.97 -3.51
CA MET A 1 20.75 -23.49 -3.66
C MET A 1 21.02 -23.19 -5.12
N PRO A 2 21.82 -22.17 -5.46
CA PRO A 2 22.25 -21.97 -6.84
C PRO A 2 23.13 -23.18 -7.28
N PRO A 3 23.00 -23.71 -8.52
CA PRO A 3 23.86 -24.80 -9.02
C PRO A 3 25.37 -24.50 -8.94
N LYS A 4 26.22 -25.51 -9.04
CA LYS A 4 27.68 -25.30 -9.10
C LYS A 4 28.04 -24.77 -10.50
N VAL A 5 28.96 -23.80 -10.58
CA VAL A 5 29.53 -23.36 -11.87
C VAL A 5 30.34 -24.52 -12.44
N THR A 6 30.07 -24.87 -13.70
CA THR A 6 30.75 -25.99 -14.35
C THR A 6 32.25 -25.65 -14.53
N PRO A 7 33.21 -26.52 -14.16
CA PRO A 7 34.62 -26.26 -14.41
C PRO A 7 34.90 -26.26 -15.92
N GLY A 8 35.55 -25.20 -16.44
CA GLY A 8 36.02 -25.14 -17.82
C GLY A 8 37.40 -25.79 -17.98
N LYS A 9 37.70 -26.34 -19.15
CA LYS A 9 39.06 -26.81 -19.50
C LYS A 9 39.81 -25.69 -20.22
N SER A 10 41.05 -25.41 -19.83
CA SER A 10 41.90 -24.42 -20.52
C SER A 10 42.27 -24.95 -21.90
N THR A 11 41.86 -24.24 -22.94
CA THR A 11 42.08 -24.57 -24.36
C THR A 11 43.32 -23.90 -24.95
N GLY A 12 43.99 -23.02 -24.18
CA GLY A 12 45.16 -22.25 -24.63
C GLY A 12 44.84 -21.10 -25.60
N THR A 13 43.57 -20.92 -25.99
CA THR A 13 43.11 -19.83 -26.87
C THR A 13 42.85 -18.55 -26.09
N PHE A 14 42.83 -17.40 -26.79
CA PHE A 14 42.45 -16.11 -26.19
C PHE A 14 41.00 -16.13 -25.65
N VAL A 15 40.10 -16.82 -26.35
CA VAL A 15 38.70 -16.99 -25.93
C VAL A 15 38.62 -17.86 -24.68
N GLY A 16 39.40 -18.94 -24.59
CA GLY A 16 39.49 -19.75 -23.38
C GLY A 16 39.91 -18.96 -22.14
N GLN A 17 40.89 -18.05 -22.27
CA GLN A 17 41.28 -17.15 -21.17
C GLN A 17 40.13 -16.21 -20.77
N LYS A 18 39.39 -15.68 -21.74
CA LYS A 18 38.21 -14.84 -21.49
C LYS A 18 37.09 -15.61 -20.79
N VAL A 19 36.82 -16.85 -21.20
CA VAL A 19 35.85 -17.75 -20.55
C VAL A 19 36.20 -17.98 -19.08
N VAL A 20 37.47 -18.22 -18.76
CA VAL A 20 37.94 -18.39 -17.38
C VAL A 20 37.68 -17.12 -16.55
N MET A 21 37.96 -15.94 -17.11
CA MET A 21 37.66 -14.66 -16.47
C MET A 21 36.16 -14.50 -16.19
N LEU A 22 35.31 -14.74 -17.20
CA LEU A 22 33.85 -14.61 -17.07
C LEU A 22 33.28 -15.62 -16.05
N ARG A 23 33.81 -16.86 -16.01
CA ARG A 23 33.43 -17.87 -15.00
C ARG A 23 33.79 -17.43 -13.58
N SER A 24 34.96 -16.80 -13.39
CA SER A 24 35.36 -16.24 -12.10
C SER A 24 34.39 -15.15 -11.64
N GLU A 25 34.00 -14.27 -12.57
CA GLU A 25 33.06 -13.19 -12.30
C GLU A 25 31.66 -13.72 -11.96
N LEU A 26 31.17 -14.71 -12.71
CA LEU A 26 29.94 -15.42 -12.40
C LEU A 26 29.98 -16.06 -11.00
N LYS A 27 31.10 -16.69 -10.63
CA LYS A 27 31.28 -17.30 -9.31
C LYS A 27 31.18 -16.27 -8.19
N ARG A 28 31.84 -15.11 -8.34
CA ARG A 28 31.78 -13.99 -7.39
C ARG A 28 30.34 -13.47 -7.25
N MET A 29 29.67 -13.27 -8.38
CA MET A 29 28.29 -12.79 -8.42
C MET A 29 27.33 -13.76 -7.71
N ARG A 30 27.44 -15.07 -7.94
CA ARG A 30 26.62 -16.08 -7.24
C ARG A 30 26.88 -16.10 -5.74
N GLN A 31 28.12 -15.84 -5.30
CA GLN A 31 28.44 -15.68 -3.87
C GLN A 31 27.79 -14.42 -3.28
N GLN A 32 27.78 -13.31 -4.02
CA GLN A 32 27.11 -12.08 -3.61
C GLN A 32 25.59 -12.30 -3.47
N ILE A 33 24.95 -12.90 -4.46
CA ILE A 33 23.51 -13.24 -4.43
C ILE A 33 23.21 -14.17 -3.24
N GLY A 34 24.05 -15.17 -3.00
CA GLY A 34 23.92 -16.06 -1.84
C GLY A 34 23.99 -15.30 -0.52
N THR A 35 24.85 -14.28 -0.43
CA THR A 35 24.98 -13.42 0.75
C THR A 35 23.78 -12.49 0.90
N GLN A 36 23.34 -11.86 -0.18
CA GLN A 36 22.16 -11.00 -0.23
C GLN A 36 20.89 -11.77 0.19
N ASN A 37 20.70 -12.99 -0.31
CA ASN A 37 19.60 -13.84 0.11
C ASN A 37 19.68 -14.21 1.60
N LYS A 38 20.87 -14.55 2.13
CA LYS A 38 21.05 -14.79 3.57
C LYS A 38 20.69 -13.55 4.41
N GLN A 39 21.05 -12.36 3.94
CA GLN A 39 20.69 -11.09 4.58
C GLN A 39 19.18 -10.87 4.57
N LEU A 40 18.50 -11.10 3.45
CA LEU A 40 17.04 -11.05 3.37
C LEU A 40 16.37 -12.00 4.39
N GLN A 41 16.82 -13.25 4.43
CA GLN A 41 16.28 -14.24 5.38
C GLN A 41 16.56 -13.87 6.85
N LYS A 42 17.66 -13.17 7.13
CA LYS A 42 17.95 -12.64 8.48
C LYS A 42 16.99 -11.50 8.82
N ILE A 43 16.77 -10.55 7.91
CA ILE A 43 15.84 -9.44 8.10
C ILE A 43 14.42 -9.97 8.34
N ARG A 44 13.97 -10.94 7.53
CA ARG A 44 12.64 -11.57 7.71
C ARG A 44 12.46 -12.20 9.09
N ARG A 45 13.48 -12.94 9.59
CA ARG A 45 13.45 -13.53 10.94
C ARG A 45 13.39 -12.46 12.03
N LEU A 46 14.19 -11.41 11.93
CA LEU A 46 14.19 -10.30 12.89
C LEU A 46 12.84 -9.56 12.88
N ALA A 47 12.30 -9.28 11.71
CA ALA A 47 10.98 -8.63 11.57
C ALA A 47 9.86 -9.47 12.19
N GLY A 48 9.88 -10.79 12.02
CA GLY A 48 8.95 -11.69 12.70
C GLY A 48 9.05 -11.61 14.23
N GLY A 49 10.27 -11.61 14.78
CA GLY A 49 10.52 -11.46 16.21
C GLY A 49 9.98 -10.14 16.78
N TYR A 50 10.27 -9.02 16.12
CA TYR A 50 9.78 -7.70 16.54
C TYR A 50 8.24 -7.60 16.43
N SER A 51 7.64 -8.21 15.41
CA SER A 51 6.18 -8.23 15.26
C SER A 51 5.50 -9.00 16.40
N VAL A 52 6.06 -10.14 16.82
CA VAL A 52 5.55 -10.91 17.96
C VAL A 52 5.68 -10.12 19.27
N ALA A 53 6.83 -9.48 19.49
CA ALA A 53 7.05 -8.65 20.68
C ALA A 53 6.07 -7.46 20.73
N TYR A 54 5.88 -6.78 19.59
CA TYR A 54 4.90 -5.72 19.41
C TYR A 54 3.47 -6.18 19.75
N HIS A 55 2.98 -7.25 19.13
CA HIS A 55 1.63 -7.74 19.38
C HIS A 55 1.42 -8.23 20.80
N ARG A 56 2.45 -8.77 21.46
CA ARG A 56 2.39 -9.13 22.88
C ARG A 56 2.16 -7.91 23.76
N ALA A 57 2.86 -6.80 23.49
CA ALA A 57 2.66 -5.54 24.21
C ALA A 57 1.25 -4.97 23.98
N ILE A 58 0.77 -4.97 22.73
CA ILE A 58 -0.59 -4.52 22.39
C ILE A 58 -1.66 -5.38 23.08
N ALA A 59 -1.49 -6.71 23.09
CA ALA A 59 -2.42 -7.63 23.74
C ALA A 59 -2.50 -7.39 25.25
N ALA A 60 -1.34 -7.16 25.90
CA ALA A 60 -1.30 -6.83 27.32
C ALA A 60 -2.03 -5.52 27.63
N ILE A 61 -1.87 -4.50 26.77
CA ILE A 61 -2.58 -3.22 26.91
C ILE A 61 -4.09 -3.41 26.72
N ASN A 62 -4.51 -4.06 25.64
CA ASN A 62 -5.93 -4.26 25.33
C ASN A 62 -6.64 -5.06 26.41
N SER A 63 -6.03 -6.14 26.91
CA SER A 63 -6.56 -6.95 28.01
C SER A 63 -6.84 -6.10 29.26
N ARG A 64 -5.91 -5.21 29.61
CA ARG A 64 -6.06 -4.33 30.78
C ARG A 64 -7.06 -3.20 30.54
N LEU A 65 -7.09 -2.60 29.36
CA LEU A 65 -8.05 -1.56 29.00
C LEU A 65 -9.49 -2.09 28.92
N GLN A 66 -9.67 -3.38 28.62
CA GLN A 66 -10.99 -4.02 28.58
C GLN A 66 -11.59 -4.21 29.99
N VAL A 67 -10.75 -4.50 30.98
CA VAL A 67 -11.17 -4.60 32.40
C VAL A 67 -11.37 -3.20 33.02
N GLY A 68 -10.85 -2.16 32.36
CA GLY A 68 -10.78 -0.80 32.88
C GLY A 68 -9.44 -0.55 33.59
N SER A 69 -8.88 0.63 33.35
CA SER A 69 -7.62 1.10 33.93
C SER A 69 -7.81 2.47 34.54
N THR A 70 -6.98 2.84 35.51
CA THR A 70 -6.86 4.24 35.89
C THR A 70 -6.30 5.05 34.72
N PRO A 71 -6.78 6.29 34.51
CA PRO A 71 -6.20 7.22 33.55
C PRO A 71 -4.69 7.38 33.77
N GLY A 72 -3.89 7.19 32.72
CA GLY A 72 -2.44 7.39 32.80
C GLY A 72 -1.66 6.32 33.56
N ASN A 73 -2.18 5.09 33.65
CA ASN A 73 -1.50 3.98 34.33
C ASN A 73 -0.04 3.78 33.80
N PRO A 74 1.00 3.87 34.66
CA PRO A 74 2.40 3.81 34.23
C PRO A 74 2.80 2.46 33.62
N TYR A 75 2.13 1.37 33.99
CA TYR A 75 2.35 0.07 33.38
C TYR A 75 1.88 0.06 31.91
N LEU A 76 0.74 0.68 31.60
CA LEU A 76 0.25 0.78 30.23
C LEU A 76 1.13 1.70 29.38
N VAL A 77 1.60 2.79 29.96
CA VAL A 77 2.54 3.70 29.31
C VAL A 77 3.85 2.99 28.98
N SER A 78 4.38 2.16 29.90
CA SER A 78 5.61 1.40 29.64
C SER A 78 5.42 0.35 28.54
N GLN A 79 4.30 -0.38 28.53
CA GLN A 79 3.98 -1.32 27.46
C GLN A 79 3.79 -0.63 26.11
N TRP A 80 3.18 0.56 26.09
CA TRP A 80 3.04 1.35 24.87
C TRP A 80 4.40 1.84 24.34
N ASN A 81 5.28 2.30 25.23
CA ASN A 81 6.65 2.69 24.86
C ASN A 81 7.43 1.49 24.28
N LEU A 82 7.29 0.30 24.87
CA LEU A 82 7.87 -0.94 24.33
C LEU A 82 7.31 -1.25 22.93
N ALA A 83 6.00 -1.16 22.74
CA ALA A 83 5.37 -1.38 21.43
C ALA A 83 5.89 -0.36 20.38
N GLN A 84 6.03 0.91 20.76
CA GLN A 84 6.61 1.94 19.89
C GLN A 84 8.07 1.64 19.52
N GLN A 85 8.87 1.16 20.46
CA GLN A 85 10.26 0.79 20.22
C GLN A 85 10.35 -0.40 19.26
N GLU A 86 9.55 -1.45 19.46
CA GLU A 86 9.51 -2.61 18.56
C GLU A 86 9.06 -2.22 17.15
N LEU A 87 8.04 -1.36 17.03
CA LEU A 87 7.61 -0.83 15.73
C LEU A 87 8.72 -0.01 15.04
N SER A 88 9.52 0.73 15.81
CA SER A 88 10.67 1.47 15.28
C SER A 88 11.80 0.54 14.79
N LYS A 89 11.98 -0.63 15.42
CA LYS A 89 12.91 -1.65 14.91
C LYS A 89 12.43 -2.25 13.58
N ILE A 90 11.11 -2.43 13.42
CA ILE A 90 10.52 -2.84 12.13
C ILE A 90 10.79 -1.78 11.06
N ASP A 91 10.67 -0.48 11.38
CA ASP A 91 11.01 0.63 10.48
C ASP A 91 12.51 0.59 10.06
N GLY A 92 13.40 0.30 11.02
CA GLY A 92 14.83 0.06 10.74
C GLY A 92 15.08 -1.11 9.78
N ASN A 93 14.28 -2.18 9.87
CA ASN A 93 14.36 -3.31 8.93
C ASN A 93 13.99 -2.89 7.50
N ILE A 94 13.01 -2.02 7.31
CA ILE A 94 12.63 -1.48 5.99
C ILE A 94 13.82 -0.73 5.37
N SER A 95 14.53 0.07 6.17
CA SER A 95 15.76 0.74 5.72
C SER A 95 16.84 -0.28 5.31
N GLY A 96 16.99 -1.36 6.07
CA GLY A 96 17.87 -2.47 5.73
C GLY A 96 17.49 -3.16 4.42
N MET A 97 16.20 -3.31 4.15
CA MET A 97 15.68 -3.88 2.90
C MET A 97 15.88 -2.96 1.70
N ASN A 98 15.69 -1.65 1.86
CA ASN A 98 16.00 -0.67 0.82
C ASN A 98 17.50 -0.70 0.45
N SER A 99 18.39 -0.78 1.45
CA SER A 99 19.83 -0.93 1.19
C SER A 99 20.14 -2.24 0.47
N LEU A 100 19.49 -3.34 0.86
CA LEU A 100 19.63 -4.62 0.17
C LEU A 100 19.13 -4.54 -1.28
N ALA A 101 18.04 -3.82 -1.54
CA ALA A 101 17.47 -3.66 -2.87
C ALA A 101 18.44 -2.95 -3.80
N ASN A 102 19.06 -1.87 -3.32
CA ASN A 102 20.07 -1.14 -4.07
C ASN A 102 21.29 -2.01 -4.39
N LYS A 103 21.72 -2.87 -3.45
CA LYS A 103 22.83 -3.83 -3.69
C LYS A 103 22.46 -4.87 -4.75
N VAL A 104 21.25 -5.40 -4.69
CA VAL A 104 20.76 -6.41 -5.65
C VAL A 104 20.58 -5.78 -7.03
N ALA A 105 20.08 -4.55 -7.11
CA ALA A 105 19.98 -3.79 -8.36
C ALA A 105 21.36 -3.57 -8.99
N SER A 106 22.38 -3.24 -8.19
CA SER A 106 23.77 -3.17 -8.65
C SER A 106 24.28 -4.51 -9.20
N THR A 107 23.99 -5.63 -8.51
CA THR A 107 24.30 -6.98 -9.00
C THR A 107 23.53 -7.33 -10.29
N SER A 108 22.32 -6.81 -10.48
CA SER A 108 21.53 -6.94 -11.71
C SER A 108 22.22 -6.30 -12.90
N THR A 109 22.69 -5.06 -12.75
CA THR A 109 23.45 -4.34 -13.80
C THR A 109 24.72 -5.10 -14.17
N MET A 110 25.43 -5.64 -13.18
CA MET A 110 26.62 -6.46 -13.39
C MET A 110 26.30 -7.77 -14.13
N SER A 111 25.13 -8.38 -13.87
CA SER A 111 24.68 -9.58 -14.58
C SER A 111 24.36 -9.29 -16.04
N ALA A 112 23.72 -8.15 -16.33
CA ALA A 112 23.45 -7.71 -17.70
C ALA A 112 24.75 -7.48 -18.47
N TYR A 113 25.74 -6.82 -17.85
CA TYR A 113 27.07 -6.67 -18.44
C TYR A 113 27.76 -8.02 -18.68
N LEU A 114 27.65 -8.97 -17.75
CA LEU A 114 28.23 -10.30 -17.90
C LEU A 114 27.57 -11.08 -19.05
N LEU A 115 26.26 -10.98 -19.20
CA LEU A 115 25.52 -11.61 -20.31
C LEU A 115 25.96 -11.01 -21.65
N GLU A 116 26.03 -9.68 -21.74
CA GLU A 116 26.45 -8.98 -22.95
C GLU A 116 27.90 -9.32 -23.33
N THR A 117 28.82 -9.33 -22.35
CA THR A 117 30.21 -9.72 -22.60
C THR A 117 30.37 -11.20 -22.96
N THR A 118 29.51 -12.07 -22.44
CA THR A 118 29.48 -13.49 -22.84
C THR A 118 29.01 -13.65 -24.29
N ARG A 119 27.98 -12.89 -24.70
CA ARG A 119 27.51 -12.85 -26.10
C ARG A 119 28.56 -12.28 -27.05
N ALA A 120 29.23 -11.21 -26.67
CA ALA A 120 30.31 -10.62 -27.45
C ALA A 120 31.50 -11.58 -27.63
N ALA A 121 31.75 -12.47 -26.67
CA ALA A 121 32.85 -13.43 -26.74
C ALA A 121 32.70 -14.46 -27.88
N TYR A 122 31.48 -14.72 -28.38
CA TYR A 122 31.26 -15.56 -29.56
C TYR A 122 31.78 -14.92 -30.85
N GLY A 123 31.86 -13.59 -30.92
CA GLY A 123 32.34 -12.87 -32.10
C GLY A 123 33.87 -12.80 -32.23
N ILE A 124 34.61 -13.38 -31.27
CA ILE A 124 36.07 -13.31 -31.24
C ILE A 124 36.66 -14.44 -32.11
N SER A 125 37.39 -14.08 -33.15
CA SER A 125 38.09 -15.04 -34.03
C SER A 125 39.18 -15.81 -33.28
N GLY A 126 39.40 -17.08 -33.68
CA GLY A 126 40.43 -17.95 -33.08
C GLY A 126 39.97 -18.80 -31.90
N ALA A 127 38.66 -18.93 -31.69
CA ALA A 127 38.06 -19.87 -30.74
C ALA A 127 38.07 -21.32 -31.29
N VAL A 128 38.21 -22.31 -30.41
CA VAL A 128 37.96 -23.73 -30.74
C VAL A 128 36.54 -24.14 -30.35
N GLU A 129 36.04 -25.25 -30.91
CA GLU A 129 34.69 -25.79 -30.58
C GLU A 129 34.48 -25.98 -29.07
N SER A 130 35.53 -26.40 -28.36
CA SER A 130 35.51 -26.49 -26.89
C SER A 130 35.20 -25.15 -26.22
N ASP A 131 35.66 -24.02 -26.75
CA ASP A 131 35.38 -22.69 -26.19
C ASP A 131 33.91 -22.30 -26.41
N HIS A 132 33.35 -22.57 -27.61
CA HIS A 132 31.94 -22.33 -27.89
C HIS A 132 31.04 -23.14 -26.97
N SER A 133 31.36 -24.42 -26.74
CA SER A 133 30.60 -25.25 -25.79
C SER A 133 30.66 -24.68 -24.37
N GLN A 134 31.81 -24.14 -23.95
CA GLN A 134 31.97 -23.54 -22.62
C GLN A 134 31.26 -22.19 -22.49
N LEU A 135 31.20 -21.41 -23.56
CA LEU A 135 30.44 -20.16 -23.65
C LEU A 135 28.94 -20.44 -23.58
N ALA A 136 28.44 -21.48 -24.25
CA ALA A 136 27.03 -21.86 -24.22
C ALA A 136 26.58 -22.24 -22.80
N VAL A 137 27.39 -23.04 -22.10
CA VAL A 137 27.13 -23.38 -20.69
C VAL A 137 27.19 -22.13 -19.80
N LEU A 138 28.17 -21.25 -20.04
CA LEU A 138 28.29 -20.01 -19.26
C LEU A 138 27.08 -19.09 -19.48
N GLU A 139 26.63 -18.93 -20.72
CA GLU A 139 25.45 -18.13 -21.06
C GLU A 139 24.19 -18.65 -20.37
N ASP A 140 23.94 -19.96 -20.38
CA ASP A 140 22.82 -20.56 -19.63
C ASP A 140 22.94 -20.30 -18.12
N GLU A 141 24.13 -20.47 -17.55
CA GLU A 141 24.36 -20.21 -16.13
C GLU A 141 24.16 -18.72 -15.76
N VAL A 142 24.52 -17.79 -16.64
CA VAL A 142 24.30 -16.35 -16.47
C VAL A 142 22.80 -16.03 -16.59
N ASN A 143 22.10 -16.53 -17.63
CA ASN A 143 20.66 -16.36 -17.81
C ASN A 143 19.88 -16.86 -16.59
N ARG A 144 20.24 -18.03 -16.05
CA ARG A 144 19.64 -18.55 -14.82
C ARG A 144 19.91 -17.66 -13.62
N THR A 145 21.07 -17.02 -13.57
CA THR A 145 21.44 -16.09 -12.49
C THR A 145 20.65 -14.77 -12.57
N VAL A 146 20.40 -14.25 -13.78
CA VAL A 146 19.54 -13.08 -14.00
C VAL A 146 18.13 -13.33 -13.45
N VAL A 147 17.51 -14.47 -13.78
CA VAL A 147 16.17 -14.82 -13.28
C VAL A 147 16.12 -14.90 -11.74
N LEU A 148 17.21 -15.35 -11.10
CA LEU A 148 17.29 -15.39 -9.63
C LEU A 148 17.37 -13.99 -9.02
N ILE A 149 18.07 -13.06 -9.67
CA ILE A 149 18.17 -11.66 -9.23
C ILE A 149 16.82 -10.98 -9.38
N ASP A 150 16.15 -11.15 -10.52
CA ASP A 150 14.83 -10.56 -10.77
C ASP A 150 13.80 -11.04 -9.76
N ARG A 151 13.79 -12.35 -9.45
CA ARG A 151 12.93 -12.89 -8.38
C ARG A 151 13.24 -12.23 -7.04
N LEU A 152 14.52 -12.09 -6.70
CA LEU A 152 14.93 -11.49 -5.43
C LEU A 152 14.55 -10.00 -5.34
N LEU A 153 14.69 -9.24 -6.43
CA LEU A 153 14.24 -7.85 -6.51
C LEU A 153 12.73 -7.71 -6.36
N ASN A 154 11.96 -8.56 -7.04
CA ASN A 154 10.51 -8.56 -6.93
C ASN A 154 10.05 -8.93 -5.51
N GLU A 155 10.59 -10.00 -4.92
CA GLU A 155 10.29 -10.38 -3.53
C GLU A 155 10.61 -9.26 -2.55
N LEU A 156 11.73 -8.58 -2.73
CA LEU A 156 12.15 -7.51 -1.84
C LEU A 156 11.26 -6.26 -1.99
N SER A 157 10.87 -5.93 -3.22
CA SER A 157 9.97 -4.80 -3.50
C SER A 157 8.57 -5.05 -2.93
N GLU A 158 8.05 -6.27 -3.08
CA GLU A 158 6.77 -6.68 -2.47
C GLU A 158 6.84 -6.65 -0.94
N ASP A 159 7.92 -7.19 -0.35
CA ASP A 159 8.11 -7.17 1.10
C ASP A 159 8.23 -5.73 1.65
N ILE A 160 8.97 -4.85 0.99
CA ILE A 160 9.10 -3.43 1.37
C ILE A 160 7.72 -2.77 1.36
N ASN A 161 6.97 -2.89 0.26
CA ASN A 161 5.64 -2.30 0.16
C ASN A 161 4.70 -2.82 1.26
N ARG A 162 4.67 -4.14 1.47
CA ARG A 162 3.85 -4.76 2.52
C ARG A 162 4.22 -4.24 3.91
N GLN A 163 5.51 -4.17 4.24
CA GLN A 163 5.95 -3.68 5.54
C GLN A 163 5.71 -2.19 5.72
N THR A 164 5.89 -1.36 4.69
CA THR A 164 5.58 0.07 4.75
C THR A 164 4.10 0.32 5.05
N THR A 165 3.19 -0.39 4.35
CA THR A 165 1.75 -0.29 4.62
C THR A 165 1.42 -0.78 6.03
N TYR A 166 1.99 -1.92 6.44
CA TYR A 166 1.80 -2.47 7.79
C TYR A 166 2.25 -1.48 8.88
N VAL A 167 3.48 -0.96 8.82
CA VAL A 167 4.01 -0.01 9.80
C VAL A 167 3.17 1.27 9.84
N ALA A 168 2.72 1.78 8.70
CA ALA A 168 1.85 2.96 8.66
C ALA A 168 0.52 2.71 9.40
N SER A 169 -0.11 1.56 9.18
CA SER A 169 -1.35 1.18 9.88
C SER A 169 -1.14 1.00 11.38
N GLU A 170 -0.04 0.37 11.79
CA GLU A 170 0.28 0.14 13.20
C GLU A 170 0.66 1.42 13.93
N ARG A 171 1.32 2.38 13.26
CA ARG A 171 1.55 3.72 13.83
C ARG A 171 0.25 4.44 14.13
N SER A 172 -0.72 4.36 13.23
CA SER A 172 -2.06 4.93 13.45
C SER A 172 -2.80 4.22 14.58
N ASN A 173 -2.65 2.90 14.69
CA ASN A 173 -3.22 2.11 15.78
C ASN A 173 -2.58 2.50 17.13
N LEU A 174 -1.25 2.64 17.19
CA LEU A 174 -0.53 3.06 18.39
C LEU A 174 -0.91 4.46 18.86
N THR A 175 -1.14 5.42 17.95
CA THR A 175 -1.59 6.76 18.34
C THR A 175 -3.00 6.75 18.91
N ALA A 176 -3.90 5.94 18.34
CA ALA A 176 -5.23 5.73 18.91
C ALA A 176 -5.18 5.07 20.29
N LEU A 177 -4.33 4.06 20.45
CA LEU A 177 -4.15 3.34 21.71
C LEU A 177 -3.51 4.23 22.78
N SER A 178 -2.64 5.18 22.41
CA SER A 178 -2.09 6.19 23.34
C SER A 178 -3.20 7.03 23.99
N LEU A 179 -4.23 7.40 23.22
CA LEU A 179 -5.39 8.13 23.75
C LEU A 179 -6.20 7.26 24.71
N ALA A 180 -6.40 5.98 24.37
CA ALA A 180 -7.10 5.03 25.23
C ALA A 180 -6.37 4.79 26.57
N VAL A 181 -5.04 4.66 26.54
CA VAL A 181 -4.21 4.56 27.75
C VAL A 181 -4.29 5.82 28.62
N LYS A 182 -4.31 7.01 28.00
CA LYS A 182 -4.49 8.27 28.74
C LYS A 182 -5.84 8.33 29.44
N ASN A 183 -6.91 7.89 28.78
CA ASN A 183 -8.27 7.95 29.31
C ASN A 183 -8.59 6.78 30.26
N GLY A 184 -7.80 5.70 30.24
CA GLY A 184 -8.00 4.52 31.10
C GLY A 184 -9.07 3.54 30.59
N GLU A 185 -9.69 3.82 29.44
CA GLU A 185 -10.76 3.01 28.87
C GLU A 185 -10.45 2.65 27.42
N ALA A 186 -10.83 1.43 27.03
CA ALA A 186 -10.78 1.03 25.63
C ALA A 186 -11.76 1.90 24.83
N LEU A 187 -11.24 2.79 23.97
CA LEU A 187 -12.04 3.41 22.92
C LEU A 187 -12.46 2.30 21.94
N GLY A 188 -13.65 1.74 22.14
CA GLY A 188 -14.13 0.57 21.38
C GLY A 188 -14.14 0.82 19.88
N ASN A 189 -13.17 0.25 19.15
CA ASN A 189 -13.03 0.24 17.68
C ASN A 189 -13.36 1.55 16.93
N SER A 190 -13.39 2.69 17.62
CA SER A 190 -14.05 3.88 17.14
C SER A 190 -13.03 4.86 16.57
N LEU A 191 -13.27 5.18 15.29
CA LEU A 191 -12.73 6.29 14.48
C LEU A 191 -11.56 5.95 13.56
N SER A 192 -10.47 5.35 14.03
CA SER A 192 -9.27 5.19 13.18
C SER A 192 -9.37 4.05 12.17
N ASN A 193 -9.93 2.89 12.55
CA ASN A 193 -9.97 1.71 11.68
C ASN A 193 -11.10 1.75 10.61
N ARG A 194 -12.09 2.64 10.78
CA ARG A 194 -13.19 2.82 9.80
C ARG A 194 -12.76 3.64 8.58
N ALA A 195 -11.71 4.45 8.70
CA ALA A 195 -11.14 5.21 7.59
C ALA A 195 -10.32 4.32 6.64
N TYR A 196 -9.61 3.31 7.16
CA TYR A 196 -8.72 2.45 6.37
C TYR A 196 -9.43 1.21 5.79
N ALA A 197 -10.47 0.67 6.43
CA ALA A 197 -11.28 -0.42 5.85
C ALA A 197 -12.07 0.00 4.59
N SER A 198 -12.25 1.31 4.37
CA SER A 198 -12.87 1.87 3.15
C SER A 198 -11.92 1.93 1.95
N GLN A 199 -10.61 1.69 2.12
CA GLN A 199 -9.61 1.88 1.06
C GLN A 199 -9.23 0.58 0.32
N ASN A 200 -9.51 -0.59 0.90
CA ASN A 200 -9.20 -1.89 0.28
C ASN A 200 -10.35 -2.49 -0.55
N SER A 201 -11.39 -1.72 -0.86
CA SER A 201 -12.41 -2.08 -1.86
C SER A 201 -12.23 -1.34 -3.20
N ILE A 202 -11.10 -0.67 -3.40
CA ILE A 202 -10.85 0.21 -4.56
C ILE A 202 -9.80 -0.38 -5.52
N VAL A 203 -9.78 -1.68 -5.77
CA VAL A 203 -9.12 -2.24 -6.98
C VAL A 203 -9.88 -3.47 -7.45
N ARG A 204 -11.02 -3.26 -8.10
CA ARG A 204 -11.46 -4.08 -9.23
C ARG A 204 -12.25 -3.18 -10.15
N ASN A 205 -11.69 -2.96 -11.33
CA ASN A 205 -12.33 -2.39 -12.49
C ASN A 205 -13.79 -2.84 -12.56
N ASN A 206 -14.69 -1.86 -12.64
CA ASN A 206 -15.81 -1.93 -13.57
C ASN A 206 -16.25 -0.49 -13.90
N SER A 207 -15.60 0.04 -14.93
CA SER A 207 -16.28 0.88 -15.91
C SER A 207 -17.46 0.09 -16.47
N SER A 208 -18.67 0.34 -15.98
CA SER A 208 -19.91 0.22 -16.76
C SER A 208 -21.15 0.56 -15.93
N ASN A 209 -21.96 1.43 -16.53
CA ASN A 209 -23.38 1.60 -16.30
C ASN A 209 -23.80 2.33 -15.02
N ILE A 210 -23.68 3.65 -15.14
CA ILE A 210 -24.71 4.62 -14.75
C ILE A 210 -26.05 4.14 -15.32
N GLY A 211 -26.72 3.25 -14.59
CA GLY A 211 -28.10 2.85 -14.83
C GLY A 211 -29.02 3.77 -14.06
N SER A 212 -29.48 4.82 -14.74
CA SER A 212 -30.76 5.52 -14.56
C SER A 212 -31.48 5.33 -13.21
N ALA A 213 -31.08 6.10 -12.20
CA ALA A 213 -31.93 6.40 -11.05
C ALA A 213 -32.38 7.86 -11.20
N SER A 214 -33.66 8.07 -11.52
CA SER A 214 -34.37 9.37 -11.56
C SER A 214 -33.46 10.56 -11.91
N THR A 215 -33.46 10.98 -13.18
CA THR A 215 -32.71 12.14 -13.70
C THR A 215 -32.96 13.44 -12.91
N ARG A 216 -33.99 13.47 -12.06
CA ARG A 216 -34.28 14.58 -11.16
C ARG A 216 -33.78 14.29 -9.74
N PRO A 217 -32.86 15.10 -9.19
CA PRO A 217 -32.51 15.05 -7.78
C PRO A 217 -33.73 15.40 -6.92
N LEU A 218 -33.94 14.67 -5.83
CA LEU A 218 -34.97 14.94 -4.83
C LEU A 218 -34.69 16.26 -4.11
N VAL A 219 -33.43 16.51 -3.78
CA VAL A 219 -32.97 17.73 -3.12
C VAL A 219 -31.63 18.15 -3.72
N VAL A 220 -31.48 19.44 -4.00
CA VAL A 220 -30.20 20.05 -4.36
C VAL A 220 -29.84 21.07 -3.30
N ILE A 221 -28.75 20.83 -2.59
CA ILE A 221 -28.22 21.72 -1.56
C ILE A 221 -27.03 22.46 -2.14
N ARG A 222 -27.19 23.74 -2.41
CA ARG A 222 -26.11 24.60 -2.88
C ARG A 222 -25.35 25.16 -1.70
N PHE A 223 -24.04 25.00 -1.67
CA PHE A 223 -23.15 25.56 -0.65
C PHE A 223 -22.49 26.84 -1.18
N ASP A 224 -23.30 27.82 -1.55
CA ASP A 224 -22.86 29.16 -1.98
C ASP A 224 -22.47 30.07 -0.81
N ARG A 225 -22.94 29.78 0.41
CA ARG A 225 -22.69 30.55 1.63
C ARG A 225 -22.26 29.67 2.80
N PRO A 226 -21.53 30.20 3.80
CA PRO A 226 -21.29 29.48 5.05
C PRO A 226 -22.61 29.26 5.79
N ASN A 227 -22.77 28.10 6.45
CA ASN A 227 -23.94 27.75 7.27
C ASN A 227 -25.30 27.74 6.53
N VAL A 228 -25.35 27.12 5.36
CA VAL A 228 -26.62 26.86 4.66
C VAL A 228 -27.58 26.05 5.54
N LYS A 229 -28.78 26.58 5.77
CA LYS A 229 -29.85 25.92 6.52
C LYS A 229 -30.61 24.95 5.60
N TYR A 230 -30.09 23.75 5.41
CA TYR A 230 -30.68 22.74 4.51
C TYR A 230 -31.50 21.66 5.25
N GLN A 231 -31.38 21.57 6.57
CA GLN A 231 -31.88 20.45 7.37
C GLN A 231 -33.41 20.32 7.30
N GLN A 232 -34.15 21.43 7.42
CA GLN A 232 -35.62 21.41 7.37
C GLN A 232 -36.17 20.96 6.01
N ALA A 233 -35.59 21.47 4.92
CA ALA A 233 -35.97 21.09 3.56
C ALA A 233 -35.62 19.62 3.26
N LEU A 234 -34.48 19.14 3.78
CA LEU A 234 -34.04 17.76 3.64
C LEU A 234 -34.97 16.80 4.38
N TYR A 235 -35.33 17.12 5.62
CA TYR A 235 -36.22 16.30 6.45
C TYR A 235 -37.60 16.11 5.82
N SER A 236 -38.23 17.22 5.39
CA SER A 236 -39.56 17.17 4.76
C SER A 236 -39.55 16.37 3.45
N ALA A 237 -38.51 16.51 2.64
CA ALA A 237 -38.34 15.74 1.40
C ALA A 237 -38.20 14.23 1.66
N ILE A 238 -37.41 13.85 2.68
CA ILE A 238 -37.18 12.44 3.04
C ILE A 238 -38.43 11.82 3.62
N ASN A 239 -39.12 12.49 4.55
CA ASN A 239 -40.35 11.99 5.15
C ASN A 239 -41.41 11.72 4.08
N ARG A 240 -41.55 12.61 3.08
CA ARG A 240 -42.49 12.41 1.98
C ARG A 240 -42.14 11.19 1.11
N VAL A 241 -40.86 10.88 0.96
CA VAL A 241 -40.40 9.68 0.25
C VAL A 241 -40.63 8.43 1.10
N LEU A 242 -40.29 8.45 2.38
CA LEU A 242 -40.46 7.30 3.29
C LEU A 242 -41.94 6.96 3.54
N GLN A 243 -42.82 7.96 3.60
CA GLN A 243 -44.28 7.77 3.66
C GLN A 243 -44.82 7.01 2.44
N ARG A 244 -44.24 7.24 1.26
CA ARG A 244 -44.65 6.57 0.01
C ARG A 244 -43.91 5.25 -0.23
N ARG A 245 -42.65 5.16 0.22
CA ARG A 245 -41.74 4.03 0.02
C ARG A 245 -40.93 3.80 1.30
N PRO A 246 -41.42 2.96 2.22
CA PRO A 246 -40.76 2.68 3.50
C PRO A 246 -39.36 2.09 3.35
N ASN A 247 -39.09 1.42 2.22
CA ASN A 247 -37.82 0.75 1.91
C ASN A 247 -36.94 1.53 0.92
N ALA A 248 -37.22 2.83 0.68
CA ALA A 248 -36.43 3.64 -0.24
C ALA A 248 -34.96 3.76 0.21
N GLY A 249 -34.05 3.58 -0.76
CA GLY A 249 -32.65 3.91 -0.60
C GLY A 249 -32.37 5.32 -1.13
N PHE A 250 -31.21 5.88 -0.78
CA PHE A 250 -30.80 7.19 -1.24
C PHE A 250 -29.37 7.20 -1.76
N ASN A 251 -29.11 7.96 -2.82
CA ASN A 251 -27.76 8.24 -3.31
C ASN A 251 -27.45 9.72 -3.07
N LEU A 252 -26.42 9.99 -2.28
CA LEU A 252 -25.91 11.31 -1.98
C LEU A 252 -24.71 11.60 -2.88
N VAL A 253 -24.84 12.54 -3.79
CA VAL A 253 -23.82 12.90 -4.79
C VAL A 253 -23.23 14.27 -4.46
N ALA A 254 -21.96 14.29 -4.08
CA ALA A 254 -21.16 15.50 -3.96
C ALA A 254 -20.78 16.00 -5.37
N VAL A 255 -21.27 17.15 -5.77
CA VAL A 255 -20.94 17.78 -7.05
C VAL A 255 -19.98 18.94 -6.78
N ALA A 256 -18.77 18.82 -7.31
CA ALA A 256 -17.78 19.89 -7.24
C ALA A 256 -17.85 20.75 -8.50
N SER A 257 -17.64 22.06 -8.33
CA SER A 257 -17.47 22.97 -9.47
C SER A 257 -16.21 22.61 -10.24
N GLY A 258 -16.37 22.33 -11.53
CA GLY A 258 -15.28 22.08 -12.48
C GLY A 258 -14.72 23.36 -13.11
N GLN A 259 -15.07 24.53 -12.59
CA GLN A 259 -14.61 25.83 -13.07
C GLN A 259 -13.28 26.20 -12.40
N GLY A 260 -12.26 26.57 -13.19
CA GLY A 260 -10.96 27.03 -12.70
C GLY A 260 -9.78 26.11 -13.03
N SER A 261 -8.62 26.38 -12.42
CA SER A 261 -7.39 25.61 -12.64
C SER A 261 -7.44 24.23 -11.96
N ALA A 262 -6.58 23.28 -12.38
CA ALA A 262 -6.56 21.91 -11.83
C ALA A 262 -6.42 21.88 -10.28
N GLY A 263 -5.67 22.82 -9.70
CA GLY A 263 -5.57 22.97 -8.25
C GLY A 263 -6.89 23.43 -7.59
N GLN A 264 -7.60 24.37 -8.22
CA GLN A 264 -8.89 24.86 -7.73
C GLN A 264 -9.98 23.78 -7.79
N VAL A 265 -10.00 22.98 -8.86
CA VAL A 265 -10.93 21.84 -9.01
C VAL A 265 -10.67 20.78 -7.94
N THR A 266 -9.40 20.53 -7.58
CA THR A 266 -9.04 19.60 -6.50
C THR A 266 -9.51 20.09 -5.14
N VAL A 267 -9.33 21.39 -4.84
CA VAL A 267 -9.82 22.01 -3.59
C VAL A 267 -11.35 22.01 -3.54
N ALA A 268 -12.03 22.32 -4.65
CA ALA A 268 -13.48 22.27 -4.77
C ALA A 268 -14.02 20.85 -4.56
N GLY A 269 -13.33 19.85 -5.12
CA GLY A 269 -13.60 18.43 -4.90
C GLY A 269 -13.56 18.05 -3.42
N ASN A 270 -12.49 18.43 -2.71
CA ASN A 270 -12.35 18.15 -1.28
C ASN A 270 -13.40 18.90 -0.43
N LYS A 271 -13.72 20.15 -0.78
CA LYS A 271 -14.79 20.92 -0.10
C LYS A 271 -16.17 20.28 -0.32
N SER A 272 -16.49 19.86 -1.54
CA SER A 272 -17.77 19.22 -1.86
C SER A 272 -17.95 17.88 -1.12
N LYS A 273 -16.88 17.08 -1.00
CA LYS A 273 -16.88 15.85 -0.18
C LYS A 273 -17.19 16.12 1.29
N ARG A 274 -16.50 17.09 1.91
CA ARG A 274 -16.76 17.49 3.31
C ARG A 274 -18.20 17.97 3.52
N ASN A 275 -18.75 18.72 2.56
CA ASN A 275 -20.14 19.17 2.62
C ASN A 275 -21.11 17.99 2.55
N ALA A 276 -20.86 17.02 1.67
CA ALA A 276 -21.68 15.82 1.58
C ALA A 276 -21.60 14.95 2.85
N GLU A 277 -20.43 14.84 3.48
CA GLU A 277 -20.29 14.18 4.79
C GLU A 277 -21.11 14.88 5.89
N LYS A 278 -21.15 16.20 5.89
CA LYS A 278 -21.97 16.98 6.84
C LYS A 278 -23.47 16.72 6.63
N VAL A 279 -23.91 16.64 5.37
CA VAL A 279 -25.28 16.29 5.02
C VAL A 279 -25.59 14.85 5.44
N LEU A 280 -24.68 13.90 5.19
CA LEU A 280 -24.83 12.50 5.59
C LEU A 280 -24.97 12.34 7.11
N ARG A 281 -24.20 13.09 7.89
CA ARG A 281 -24.34 13.11 9.36
C ARG A 281 -25.71 13.63 9.77
N SER A 282 -26.15 14.74 9.16
CA SER A 282 -27.49 15.29 9.40
C SER A 282 -28.59 14.26 9.07
N LEU A 283 -28.43 13.47 8.01
CA LEU A 283 -29.36 12.38 7.67
C LEU A 283 -29.40 11.29 8.75
N ALA A 284 -28.24 10.91 9.28
CA ALA A 284 -28.14 9.92 10.35
C ALA A 284 -28.77 10.43 11.66
N ASP A 285 -28.52 11.69 12.02
CA ASP A 285 -29.09 12.35 13.20
C ASP A 285 -30.63 12.43 13.13
N MET A 286 -31.18 12.50 11.90
CA MET A 286 -32.62 12.47 11.64
C MET A 286 -33.21 11.05 11.61
N GLY A 287 -32.43 10.03 11.94
CA GLY A 287 -32.89 8.65 12.07
C GLY A 287 -32.81 7.81 10.80
N LEU A 288 -32.18 8.30 9.72
CA LEU A 288 -31.98 7.50 8.51
C LEU A 288 -30.75 6.59 8.66
N PRO A 289 -30.89 5.25 8.57
CA PRO A 289 -29.74 4.35 8.69
C PRO A 289 -28.72 4.61 7.58
N LEU A 290 -27.45 4.77 7.93
CA LEU A 290 -26.35 5.05 7.00
C LEU A 290 -26.24 4.00 5.87
N GLN A 291 -26.63 2.75 6.13
CA GLN A 291 -26.65 1.67 5.14
C GLN A 291 -27.61 1.94 3.96
N ARG A 292 -28.63 2.77 4.17
CA ARG A 292 -29.59 3.15 3.13
C ARG A 292 -29.10 4.30 2.26
N VAL A 293 -27.97 4.92 2.59
CA VAL A 293 -27.42 6.07 1.87
C VAL A 293 -26.07 5.72 1.25
N ARG A 294 -25.94 5.83 -0.08
CA ARG A 294 -24.64 5.68 -0.76
C ARG A 294 -24.06 7.05 -1.07
N LEU A 295 -22.82 7.29 -0.68
CA LEU A 295 -22.09 8.51 -1.01
C LEU A 295 -21.35 8.34 -2.34
N SER A 296 -21.38 9.34 -3.20
CA SER A 296 -20.64 9.41 -4.45
C SER A 296 -20.16 10.84 -4.68
N ALA A 297 -19.09 11.02 -5.47
CA ALA A 297 -18.55 12.34 -5.77
C ALA A 297 -18.28 12.46 -7.27
N ILE A 298 -18.65 13.59 -7.85
CA ILE A 298 -18.43 13.91 -9.25
C ILE A 298 -17.99 15.37 -9.39
N THR A 299 -17.22 15.64 -10.44
CA THR A 299 -16.90 17.01 -10.86
C THR A 299 -17.75 17.33 -12.07
N SER A 300 -18.46 18.46 -12.03
CA SER A 300 -19.31 18.90 -13.15
C SER A 300 -18.87 20.27 -13.64
N LYS A 301 -18.78 20.44 -14.96
CA LYS A 301 -18.50 21.74 -15.58
C LYS A 301 -19.70 22.69 -15.55
N ASP A 302 -20.91 22.13 -15.40
CA ASP A 302 -22.18 22.88 -15.36
C ASP A 302 -22.47 23.44 -13.97
N ALA A 303 -21.90 22.84 -12.93
CA ALA A 303 -22.04 23.30 -11.56
C ALA A 303 -21.16 24.54 -11.33
N ARG A 304 -21.79 25.71 -11.16
CA ARG A 304 -21.08 26.96 -10.84
C ARG A 304 -20.54 26.97 -9.41
N THR A 305 -21.21 26.29 -8.49
CA THR A 305 -20.84 26.20 -7.08
C THR A 305 -20.84 24.74 -6.61
N ASN A 306 -20.20 24.49 -5.46
CA ASN A 306 -20.25 23.16 -4.85
C ASN A 306 -21.65 22.89 -4.34
N GLU A 307 -22.21 21.75 -4.72
CA GLU A 307 -23.56 21.36 -4.35
C GLU A 307 -23.63 19.88 -4.02
N VAL A 308 -24.62 19.51 -3.21
CA VAL A 308 -24.89 18.13 -2.82
C VAL A 308 -26.27 17.77 -3.33
N ARG A 309 -26.36 16.71 -4.11
CA ARG A 309 -27.60 16.25 -4.73
C ARG A 309 -28.01 14.93 -4.09
N LEU A 310 -29.27 14.85 -3.66
CA LEU A 310 -29.86 13.63 -3.12
C LEU A 310 -30.77 12.99 -4.17
N TYR A 311 -30.58 11.71 -4.44
CA TYR A 311 -31.42 10.92 -5.35
C TYR A 311 -32.07 9.79 -4.58
N VAL A 312 -33.27 9.39 -5.00
CA VAL A 312 -33.94 8.20 -4.48
C VAL A 312 -33.53 7.00 -5.32
N ARG A 313 -33.34 5.85 -4.65
CA ARG A 313 -33.09 4.55 -5.25
C ARG A 313 -34.32 3.65 -5.10
#